data_AF-A0A652KTP1-F1
#
_entry.id   AF-A0A652KTP1-F1
#
_cell.length_a   1.000
_cell.length_b   1.000
_cell.length_c   1.000
_cell.angle_alpha   90.00
_cell.angle_beta   90.00
_cell.angle_gamma   90.00
#
_symmetry.space_group_name_H-M   'P 1'
#
loop_
_entity.id
_entity.type
_entity.pdbx_description
1 polymer ?
#
loop_
_entity_poly.entity_id
_entity_poly.type
_entity_poly.pdbx_seq_one_letter_code
_entity_poly.pdbx_strand_id
1 'polypeptide(L)'
;MARHALSKPRKRTLLRAGLTLTALGAALGAGGAAAQAAPLPAPPATGSDTADSTLGAVNEAAEPALNSVLGYGIVGAVKPITDLQLDPLAGTGVDPLDNAVGTQIADFKPVTTALVTDPLTSGAALGDLPVVGEVTGLITG
;
A
#
# COMPACT_ATOMS: atom_id res chain seq x y z
N MET A 1 11.79 -64.83 23.66
CA MET A 1 11.25 -64.57 22.32
C MET A 1 10.73 -63.13 22.26
N ALA A 2 11.00 -62.45 21.15
CA ALA A 2 10.36 -61.22 20.66
C ALA A 2 10.39 -59.94 21.54
N ARG A 3 11.55 -59.29 21.48
CA ARG A 3 11.72 -57.83 21.60
C ARG A 3 10.84 -57.08 20.58
N HIS A 4 9.79 -56.42 21.07
CA HIS A 4 9.10 -55.35 20.35
C HIS A 4 10.04 -54.13 20.24
N ALA A 5 10.81 -54.04 19.16
CA ALA A 5 11.62 -52.86 18.86
C ALA A 5 10.84 -51.91 17.94
N LEU A 6 10.27 -50.89 18.59
CA LEU A 6 10.06 -49.52 18.11
C LEU A 6 9.96 -49.29 16.58
N SER A 7 8.73 -49.13 16.09
CA SER A 7 8.49 -48.42 14.84
C SER A 7 8.84 -46.93 14.97
N LYS A 8 9.94 -46.58 14.32
CA LYS A 8 10.66 -45.31 14.07
C LYS A 8 9.88 -43.97 14.10
N PRO A 9 10.48 -42.87 14.64
CA PRO A 9 9.94 -41.50 14.68
C PRO A 9 9.97 -40.73 13.34
N ARG A 10 10.44 -41.34 12.25
CA ARG A 10 10.75 -40.67 10.96
C ARG A 10 9.54 -40.10 10.22
N LYS A 11 8.34 -40.62 10.46
CA LYS A 11 7.09 -40.13 9.82
C LYS A 11 6.67 -38.76 10.34
N ARG A 12 6.94 -38.46 11.62
CA ARG A 12 6.54 -37.19 12.26
C ARG A 12 7.43 -36.03 11.82
N THR A 13 8.71 -36.27 11.59
CA THR A 13 9.65 -35.24 11.11
C THR A 13 9.32 -34.82 9.67
N LEU A 14 8.97 -35.78 8.81
CA LEU A 14 8.57 -35.50 7.42
C LEU A 14 7.23 -34.76 7.34
N LEU A 15 6.26 -35.13 8.19
CA LEU A 15 4.97 -34.42 8.29
C LEU A 15 5.16 -32.96 8.76
N ARG A 16 6.08 -32.72 9.70
CA ARG A 16 6.37 -31.36 10.19
C ARG A 16 7.09 -30.50 9.16
N ALA A 17 8.07 -31.06 8.46
CA ALA A 17 8.76 -30.37 7.37
C ALA A 17 7.81 -30.02 6.21
N GLY A 18 6.89 -30.94 5.88
CA GLY A 18 5.85 -30.70 4.88
C GLY A 18 4.90 -29.58 5.30
N LEU A 19 4.41 -29.61 6.54
CA LEU A 19 3.50 -28.58 7.06
C LEU A 19 4.14 -27.19 7.10
N THR A 20 5.42 -27.09 7.50
CA THR A 20 6.14 -25.81 7.50
C THR A 20 6.37 -25.29 6.09
N LEU A 21 6.66 -26.18 5.13
CA LEU A 21 6.83 -25.81 3.73
C LEU A 21 5.50 -25.32 3.12
N THR A 22 4.38 -25.96 3.45
CA THR A 22 3.05 -25.54 3.00
C THR A 22 2.62 -24.21 3.65
N ALA A 23 2.90 -24.00 4.93
CA ALA A 23 2.62 -22.72 5.60
C ALA A 23 3.48 -21.57 5.05
N LEU A 24 4.77 -21.81 4.79
CA LEU A 24 5.67 -20.85 4.15
C LEU A 24 5.21 -20.55 2.72
N GLY A 25 4.78 -21.57 1.97
CA GLY A 25 4.23 -21.42 0.62
C GLY A 25 2.90 -20.65 0.58
N ALA A 26 2.03 -20.79 1.58
CA ALA A 26 0.78 -20.04 1.69
C ALA A 26 1.03 -18.55 2.03
N ALA A 27 2.01 -18.27 2.90
CA ALA A 27 2.42 -16.90 3.23
C ALA A 27 3.08 -16.19 2.04
N LEU A 28 3.95 -16.88 1.29
CA LEU A 28 4.50 -16.36 0.04
C LEU A 28 3.46 -16.29 -1.09
N GLY A 29 2.48 -17.20 -1.13
CA GLY A 29 1.42 -17.23 -2.14
C GLY A 29 0.39 -16.11 -1.99
N ALA A 30 0.16 -15.63 -0.77
CA ALA A 30 -0.70 -14.47 -0.51
C ALA A 30 -0.01 -13.12 -0.77
N GLY A 31 1.33 -13.07 -0.86
CA GLY A 31 2.12 -11.85 -1.11
C GLY A 31 2.93 -11.83 -2.41
N GLY A 32 2.91 -12.91 -3.20
CA GLY A 32 3.81 -13.17 -4.33
C GLY A 32 3.50 -12.44 -5.64
N ALA A 33 3.07 -11.18 -5.58
CA ALA A 33 3.00 -10.30 -6.76
C ALA A 33 3.95 -9.10 -6.69
N ALA A 34 4.79 -8.97 -5.65
CA ALA A 34 5.80 -7.91 -5.59
C ALA A 34 7.20 -8.50 -5.37
N ALA A 35 8.04 -8.30 -6.38
CA ALA A 35 9.44 -8.68 -6.43
C ALA A 35 10.27 -8.05 -5.31
N GLN A 36 11.11 -8.83 -4.64
CA GLN A 36 12.54 -8.55 -4.36
C GLN A 36 13.12 -9.62 -3.42
N ALA A 37 14.31 -10.10 -3.76
CA ALA A 37 15.04 -11.12 -3.02
C ALA A 37 16.00 -10.45 -2.01
N ALA A 38 15.73 -10.64 -0.73
CA ALA A 38 16.72 -10.43 0.34
C ALA A 38 16.93 -11.76 1.08
N PRO A 39 18.17 -12.23 1.30
CA PRO A 39 18.41 -13.45 2.06
C PRO A 39 17.97 -13.27 3.52
N LEU A 40 16.99 -14.05 3.97
CA LEU A 40 16.52 -14.04 5.36
C LEU A 40 17.40 -14.96 6.23
N PRO A 41 17.86 -14.52 7.42
CA PRO A 41 18.63 -15.37 8.34
C PRO A 41 17.84 -16.60 8.82
N ALA A 42 18.52 -17.74 8.96
CA ALA A 42 17.91 -18.99 9.41
C ALA A 42 17.43 -18.92 10.88
N PRO A 43 16.18 -19.32 11.20
CA PRO A 43 15.68 -19.31 12.58
C PRO A 43 16.11 -20.55 13.39
N PRO A 44 16.35 -20.43 14.72
CA PRO A 44 16.66 -21.55 15.59
C PRO A 44 15.42 -22.42 15.92
N ALA A 45 15.67 -23.70 16.22
CA ALA A 45 14.65 -24.73 16.46
C ALA A 45 13.83 -24.50 17.74
N THR A 46 12.53 -24.81 17.72
CA THR A 46 11.55 -24.32 18.70
C THR A 46 10.80 -25.39 19.53
N GLY A 47 10.55 -25.07 20.81
CA GLY A 47 9.57 -25.68 21.73
C GLY A 47 8.43 -24.69 22.06
N SER A 48 7.33 -25.13 22.69
CA SER A 48 5.99 -24.47 22.70
C SER A 48 5.87 -23.00 23.15
N ASP A 49 6.83 -22.41 23.86
CA ASP A 49 6.86 -20.96 24.18
C ASP A 49 7.12 -20.07 22.93
N THR A 50 7.44 -20.72 21.83
CA THR A 50 7.81 -20.08 20.57
C THR A 50 6.64 -19.68 19.71
N ALA A 51 5.42 -20.18 19.94
CA ALA A 51 4.27 -19.77 19.12
C ALA A 51 3.95 -18.27 19.33
N ASP A 52 3.93 -17.81 20.58
CA ASP A 52 3.76 -16.39 20.94
C ASP A 52 4.98 -15.56 20.50
N SER A 53 6.21 -16.08 20.69
CA SER A 53 7.41 -15.44 20.16
C SER A 53 7.47 -15.41 18.63
N THR A 54 6.86 -16.37 17.93
CA THR A 54 6.79 -16.36 16.46
C THR A 54 5.76 -15.36 15.97
N LEU A 55 4.62 -15.19 16.65
CA LEU A 55 3.66 -14.14 16.33
C LEU A 55 4.25 -12.75 16.60
N GLY A 56 4.98 -12.58 17.71
CA GLY A 56 5.76 -11.38 18.00
C GLY A 56 6.81 -11.10 16.93
N ALA A 57 7.63 -12.10 16.58
CA ALA A 57 8.65 -11.97 15.54
C ALA A 57 8.06 -11.72 14.13
N VAL A 58 6.87 -12.26 13.84
CA VAL A 58 6.14 -11.96 12.61
C VAL A 58 5.65 -10.53 12.62
N ASN A 59 5.13 -10.01 13.74
CA ASN A 59 4.72 -8.61 13.86
C ASN A 59 5.91 -7.65 13.72
N GLU A 60 7.02 -7.95 14.38
CA GLU A 60 8.28 -7.18 14.34
C GLU A 60 8.94 -7.20 12.96
N ALA A 61 8.76 -8.28 12.19
CA ALA A 61 9.18 -8.34 10.79
C ALA A 61 8.15 -7.71 9.82
N ALA A 62 6.86 -7.74 10.17
CA ALA A 62 5.78 -7.22 9.35
C ALA A 62 5.71 -5.69 9.38
N GLU A 63 5.98 -5.04 10.51
CA GLU A 63 6.00 -3.58 10.61
C GLU A 63 6.99 -2.90 9.63
N PRO A 64 8.29 -3.26 9.61
CA PRO A 64 9.24 -2.66 8.67
C PRO A 64 8.94 -3.06 7.22
N ALA A 65 8.43 -4.27 6.99
CA ALA A 65 8.02 -4.69 5.65
C ALA A 65 6.82 -3.87 5.14
N LEU A 66 5.80 -3.68 5.98
CA LEU A 66 4.62 -2.89 5.67
C LEU A 66 4.98 -1.42 5.49
N ASN A 67 5.83 -0.85 6.36
CA ASN A 67 6.33 0.51 6.21
C ASN A 67 7.17 0.68 4.93
N SER A 68 7.92 -0.35 4.52
CA SER A 68 8.65 -0.29 3.25
C SER A 68 7.72 -0.34 2.03
N VAL A 69 6.70 -1.19 2.07
CA VAL A 69 5.71 -1.35 0.99
C VAL A 69 4.85 -0.10 0.86
N LEU A 70 4.35 0.43 1.97
CA LEU A 70 3.54 1.65 1.99
C LEU A 70 4.41 2.88 1.67
N GLY A 71 5.52 3.05 2.37
CA GLY A 71 6.36 4.25 2.32
C GLY A 71 7.23 4.39 1.06
N TYR A 72 7.71 3.29 0.48
CA TYR A 72 8.51 3.36 -0.75
C TYR A 72 7.77 2.81 -1.96
N GLY A 73 6.95 1.78 -1.79
CA GLY A 73 6.19 1.17 -2.89
C GLY A 73 5.03 2.03 -3.36
N ILE A 74 4.03 2.24 -2.49
CA ILE A 74 2.80 2.94 -2.86
C ILE A 74 3.05 4.45 -2.97
N VAL A 75 3.63 5.07 -1.94
CA VAL A 75 3.94 6.51 -1.97
C VAL A 75 4.85 6.84 -3.15
N GLY A 76 5.93 6.08 -3.35
CA GLY A 76 6.87 6.32 -4.44
C GLY A 76 6.27 6.14 -5.84
N ALA A 77 5.31 5.23 -6.00
CA ALA A 77 4.64 5.00 -7.28
C ALA A 77 3.52 6.02 -7.57
N VAL A 78 2.78 6.45 -6.55
CA VAL A 78 1.59 7.29 -6.72
C VAL A 78 1.92 8.78 -6.68
N LYS A 79 2.91 9.19 -5.87
CA LYS A 79 3.27 10.60 -5.70
C LYS A 79 3.57 11.36 -7.00
N PRO A 80 4.33 10.82 -7.97
CA PRO A 80 4.58 11.53 -9.23
C PRO A 80 3.31 11.75 -10.05
N ILE A 81 2.31 10.87 -9.90
CA ILE A 81 1.04 10.92 -10.62
C ILE A 81 0.12 11.96 -9.98
N THR A 82 0.16 12.09 -8.65
CA THR A 82 -0.66 13.07 -7.91
C THR A 82 -0.16 14.50 -8.06
N ASP A 83 1.11 14.67 -8.40
CA ASP A 83 1.77 15.97 -8.61
C ASP A 83 1.69 16.43 -10.08
N LEU A 84 1.02 15.66 -10.95
CA LEU A 84 0.84 16.01 -12.35
C LEU A 84 -0.34 16.97 -12.53
N GLN A 85 -0.13 18.02 -13.33
CA GLN A 85 -1.17 18.94 -13.76
C GLN A 85 -2.33 18.18 -14.42
N LEU A 86 -3.55 18.40 -13.91
CA LEU A 86 -4.74 17.66 -14.36
C LEU A 86 -5.28 18.15 -15.70
N ASP A 87 -5.22 19.46 -15.93
CA ASP A 87 -5.64 20.07 -17.19
C ASP A 87 -4.43 20.52 -18.01
N PRO A 88 -4.08 19.81 -19.10
CA PRO A 88 -2.96 20.17 -19.96
C PRO A 88 -3.15 21.52 -20.68
N LEU A 89 -4.39 22.01 -20.77
CA LEU A 89 -4.74 23.28 -21.41
C LEU A 89 -4.85 24.42 -20.40
N ALA A 90 -4.58 24.19 -19.12
CA ALA A 90 -4.69 25.22 -18.10
C ALA A 90 -3.84 26.46 -18.45
N GLY A 91 -4.40 27.65 -18.22
CA GLY A 91 -3.78 28.92 -18.56
C GLY A 91 -3.66 29.22 -20.06
N THR A 92 -4.26 28.39 -20.93
CA THR A 92 -4.36 28.66 -22.36
C THR A 92 -5.67 29.35 -22.69
N GLY A 93 -5.68 30.21 -23.72
CA GLY A 93 -6.92 30.88 -24.17
C GLY A 93 -7.93 29.97 -24.90
N VAL A 94 -7.65 28.67 -24.99
CA VAL A 94 -8.51 27.64 -25.59
C VAL A 94 -8.90 26.55 -24.58
N ASP A 95 -8.62 26.80 -23.30
CA ASP A 95 -9.02 25.93 -22.21
C ASP A 95 -10.56 25.81 -22.17
N PRO A 96 -11.12 24.60 -22.35
CA PRO A 96 -12.57 24.40 -22.32
C PRO A 96 -13.16 24.56 -20.92
N LEU A 97 -12.36 24.36 -19.87
CA LEU A 97 -12.77 24.52 -18.48
C LEU A 97 -12.75 25.99 -18.05
N ASP A 98 -12.02 26.85 -18.77
CA ASP A 98 -12.06 28.31 -18.61
C ASP A 98 -13.31 28.91 -19.29
N ASN A 99 -14.48 28.37 -18.93
CA ASN A 99 -15.79 28.82 -19.39
C ASN A 99 -16.70 29.11 -18.19
N ALA A 100 -16.18 29.87 -17.23
CA ALA A 100 -16.93 30.14 -16.02
C ALA A 100 -18.16 31.01 -16.29
N VAL A 101 -19.30 30.62 -15.71
CA VAL A 101 -20.55 31.39 -15.75
C VAL A 101 -20.87 31.87 -14.34
N GLY A 102 -21.07 33.17 -14.21
CA GLY A 102 -21.40 33.83 -12.95
C GLY A 102 -22.78 34.49 -12.98
N THR A 103 -23.45 34.49 -11.84
CA THR A 103 -24.65 35.28 -11.59
C THR A 103 -24.49 36.09 -10.31
N GLN A 104 -25.04 37.30 -10.31
CA GLN A 104 -25.07 38.16 -9.14
C GLN A 104 -26.46 38.77 -9.02
N ILE A 105 -27.01 38.74 -7.81
CA ILE A 105 -28.31 39.32 -7.49
C ILE A 105 -28.03 40.52 -6.60
N ALA A 106 -28.33 41.73 -7.09
CA ALA A 106 -28.06 42.99 -6.37
C ALA A 106 -26.61 43.06 -5.83
N ASP A 107 -26.44 43.39 -4.57
CA ASP A 107 -25.18 43.60 -3.86
C ASP A 107 -24.67 42.36 -3.10
N PHE A 108 -25.25 41.19 -3.35
CA PHE A 108 -24.72 39.92 -2.81
C PHE A 108 -23.42 39.50 -3.48
N LYS A 109 -22.67 38.62 -2.80
CA LYS A 109 -21.47 38.01 -3.37
C LYS A 109 -21.83 37.17 -4.61
N PRO A 110 -21.14 37.35 -5.75
CA PRO A 110 -21.43 36.59 -6.96
C PRO A 110 -21.26 35.09 -6.75
N VAL A 111 -22.12 34.29 -7.38
CA VAL A 111 -21.98 32.84 -7.46
C VAL A 111 -21.53 32.49 -8.86
N THR A 112 -20.44 31.74 -8.98
CA THR A 112 -19.81 31.39 -10.25
C THR A 112 -19.37 29.94 -10.25
N THR A 113 -19.38 29.32 -11.43
CA THR A 113 -18.80 27.99 -11.63
C THR A 113 -17.27 28.00 -11.52
N ALA A 114 -16.65 29.18 -11.62
CA ALA A 114 -15.21 29.39 -11.43
C ALA A 114 -14.70 28.78 -10.11
N LEU A 115 -15.52 28.81 -9.05
CA LEU A 115 -15.14 28.23 -7.74
C LEU A 115 -14.75 26.74 -7.80
N VAL A 116 -15.23 26.01 -8.80
CA VAL A 116 -14.96 24.58 -8.98
C VAL A 116 -13.98 24.32 -10.14
N THR A 117 -14.00 25.17 -11.18
CA THR A 117 -13.13 24.99 -12.36
C THR A 117 -11.79 25.70 -12.25
N ASP A 118 -11.69 26.80 -11.49
CA ASP A 118 -10.47 27.62 -11.36
C ASP A 118 -9.23 26.83 -10.93
N PRO A 119 -9.31 25.88 -9.97
CA PRO A 119 -8.14 25.08 -9.63
C PRO A 119 -7.60 24.33 -10.85
N LEU A 120 -8.48 23.77 -11.68
CA LEU A 120 -8.09 23.00 -12.87
C LEU A 120 -7.54 23.92 -13.96
N THR A 121 -8.24 25.01 -14.26
CA THR A 121 -7.83 25.98 -15.31
C THR A 121 -6.59 26.78 -14.92
N SER A 122 -6.21 26.78 -13.64
CA SER A 122 -4.95 27.34 -13.13
C SER A 122 -3.81 26.32 -13.05
N GLY A 123 -4.07 25.06 -13.42
CA GLY A 123 -3.04 24.02 -13.54
C GLY A 123 -2.81 23.19 -12.27
N ALA A 124 -3.79 23.12 -11.36
CA ALA A 124 -3.69 22.31 -10.15
C ALA A 124 -3.42 20.84 -10.47
N ALA A 125 -2.57 20.21 -9.65
CA ALA A 125 -2.42 18.77 -9.61
C ALA A 125 -3.48 18.14 -8.69
N LEU A 126 -3.57 16.80 -8.67
CA LEU A 126 -4.53 16.08 -7.82
C LEU A 126 -4.31 16.36 -6.33
N GLY A 127 -3.05 16.58 -5.93
CA GLY A 127 -2.68 16.98 -4.57
C GLY A 127 -3.06 18.41 -4.18
N ASP A 128 -3.31 19.29 -5.16
CA ASP A 128 -3.61 20.71 -4.94
C ASP A 128 -5.12 21.01 -4.94
N LEU A 129 -5.94 20.02 -5.32
CA LEU A 129 -7.39 20.20 -5.40
C LEU A 129 -8.01 20.38 -4.01
N PRO A 130 -8.99 21.28 -3.86
CA PRO A 130 -9.74 21.39 -2.61
C PRO A 130 -10.44 20.06 -2.31
N VAL A 131 -10.40 19.64 -1.04
CA VAL A 131 -10.91 18.35 -0.52
C VAL A 131 -10.13 17.12 -1.01
N VAL A 132 -9.94 16.96 -2.33
CA VAL A 132 -9.24 15.79 -2.88
C VAL A 132 -7.77 15.79 -2.46
N GLY A 133 -7.10 16.95 -2.50
CA GLY A 133 -5.71 17.10 -2.09
C GLY A 133 -5.43 16.68 -0.65
N GLU A 134 -6.39 16.90 0.27
CA GLU A 134 -6.28 16.44 1.66
C GLU A 134 -6.25 14.91 1.73
N VAL A 135 -7.13 14.24 0.98
CA VAL A 135 -7.17 12.77 0.91
C VAL A 135 -5.91 12.23 0.23
N THR A 136 -5.46 12.88 -0.84
CA THR A 136 -4.25 12.51 -1.57
C THR A 136 -3.01 12.61 -0.66
N GLY A 137 -2.91 13.68 0.13
CA GLY A 137 -1.83 13.90 1.10
C GLY A 137 -1.76 12.82 2.18
N LEU A 138 -2.89 12.28 2.63
CA LEU A 138 -2.90 11.15 3.58
C LEU A 138 -2.28 9.86 2.99
N ILE A 139 -2.33 9.71 1.66
CA ILE A 139 -1.82 8.52 0.95
C ILE A 139 -0.35 8.72 0.57
N THR A 140 0.04 9.94 0.18
CA THR A 140 1.39 10.25 -0.31
C THR A 140 2.37 10.72 0.77
N GLY A 141 1.87 11.08 1.96
CA GLY A 141 2.68 11.59 3.07
C GLY A 141 2.94 13.09 3.00
#